data_AF-A0A968PCP1-F1
#
_entry.id   AF-A0A968PCP1-F1
#
_cell.length_a   1.000
_cell.length_b   1.000
_cell.length_c   1.000
_cell.angle_alpha   90.00
_cell.angle_beta   90.00
_cell.angle_gamma   90.00
#
_symmetry.space_group_name_H-M   'P 1'
#
loop_
_entity.id
_entity.type
_entity.pdbx_description
1 polymer ?
#
loop_
_entity_poly.entity_id
_entity_poly.type
_entity_poly.pdbx_seq_one_letter_code
_entity_poly.pdbx_strand_id
1 'polypeptide(L)'
;MDILAVGPASPGWAPRAEYVSGRFWLNKGGFQFAEATDTSGLSSLNWVYRDWCEFFETSPPRPRPNALIDPAERRPYFADAIFGDFDNDGWVDCVVLDRSESQNPPSRAVLFMNQGNGTFEPEPTKFSGIDGSGISGEAADLNNDGLLDLVIAADPDNSGGTMEMDRYQSKVYWNTGLPQARENHWLRLRFSGLSDAELIGARVEVFATGMRQARWIHSNHSYKSSGALETHFGLGKNPTVDLTVTLSNGKATRFPGLSADQFLDLDIRNVKAAPVASQPRP
;
A
#
# COMPACT_ATOMS: atom_id res chain seq x y z
N MET A 1 4.81 11.12 -10.32
CA MET A 1 4.44 9.82 -9.73
C MET A 1 5.71 8.99 -9.68
N ASP A 2 6.14 8.68 -8.47
CA ASP A 2 7.28 7.78 -8.23
C ASP A 2 6.85 6.34 -8.51
N ILE A 3 7.82 5.43 -8.65
CA ILE A 3 7.56 4.04 -9.02
C ILE A 3 8.29 3.13 -8.04
N LEU A 4 7.56 2.22 -7.41
CA LEU A 4 8.12 1.06 -6.73
C LEU A 4 7.78 -0.18 -7.57
N ALA A 5 8.79 -0.93 -8.01
CA ALA A 5 8.56 -2.25 -8.57
C ALA A 5 9.10 -3.32 -7.61
N VAL A 6 8.26 -4.29 -7.32
CA VAL A 6 8.62 -5.48 -6.55
C VAL A 6 8.43 -6.71 -7.43
N GLY A 7 9.40 -7.62 -7.44
CA GLY A 7 9.32 -8.84 -8.23
C GLY A 7 10.67 -9.34 -8.75
N PRO A 8 10.67 -10.26 -9.74
CA PRO A 8 11.90 -10.87 -10.24
C PRO A 8 12.78 -9.82 -10.94
N ALA A 9 14.06 -9.77 -10.54
CA ALA A 9 15.02 -8.73 -10.94
C ALA A 9 15.86 -9.10 -12.18
N SER A 10 15.57 -10.23 -12.84
CA SER A 10 16.39 -10.69 -13.96
C SER A 10 16.04 -9.93 -15.26
N PRO A 11 17.02 -9.27 -15.91
CA PRO A 11 16.79 -8.58 -17.19
C PRO A 11 16.50 -9.55 -18.37
N GLY A 12 16.66 -10.85 -18.19
CA GLY A 12 16.55 -11.85 -19.27
C GLY A 12 15.29 -12.72 -19.26
N TRP A 13 14.35 -12.52 -18.31
CA TRP A 13 13.15 -13.36 -18.13
C TRP A 13 13.44 -14.87 -18.29
N ALA A 14 14.50 -15.34 -17.62
CA ALA A 14 14.80 -16.77 -17.59
C ALA A 14 13.92 -17.43 -16.51
N PRO A 15 13.32 -18.62 -16.75
CA PRO A 15 12.52 -19.37 -15.77
C PRO A 15 13.32 -19.90 -14.54
N ARG A 16 14.50 -19.32 -14.28
CA ARG A 16 15.36 -19.52 -13.12
C ARG A 16 16.01 -18.19 -12.70
N ALA A 17 15.24 -17.11 -12.65
CA ALA A 17 15.72 -15.85 -12.13
C ALA A 17 16.01 -16.03 -10.63
N GLU A 18 17.29 -16.12 -10.27
CA GLU A 18 17.75 -16.38 -8.89
C GLU A 18 17.64 -15.15 -7.96
N TYR A 19 17.29 -13.97 -8.50
CA TYR A 19 17.22 -12.74 -7.73
C TYR A 19 15.87 -12.05 -7.93
N VAL A 20 15.17 -11.87 -6.81
CA VAL A 20 14.00 -11.00 -6.65
C VAL A 20 14.49 -9.74 -5.94
N SER A 21 13.99 -8.58 -6.33
CA SER A 21 14.32 -7.29 -5.70
C SER A 21 13.10 -6.39 -5.65
N GLY A 22 13.00 -5.58 -4.60
CA GLY A 22 12.30 -4.30 -4.68
C GLY A 22 13.24 -3.24 -5.24
N ARG A 23 12.71 -2.40 -6.14
CA ARG A 23 13.40 -1.22 -6.65
C ARG A 23 12.47 -0.02 -6.62
N PHE A 24 12.97 1.09 -6.10
CA PHE A 24 12.30 2.37 -6.08
C PHE A 24 12.97 3.33 -7.04
N TRP A 25 12.15 3.97 -7.88
CA TRP A 25 12.57 5.02 -8.80
C TRP A 25 11.85 6.32 -8.50
N LEU A 26 12.65 7.32 -8.11
CA LEU A 26 12.19 8.67 -7.88
C LEU A 26 11.97 9.39 -9.21
N ASN A 27 10.77 9.94 -9.39
CA ASN A 27 10.42 10.70 -10.59
C ASN A 27 11.05 12.09 -10.52
N LYS A 28 11.90 12.42 -11.51
CA LYS A 28 12.58 13.71 -11.63
C LYS A 28 11.83 14.71 -12.52
N GLY A 29 10.66 14.33 -13.01
CA GLY A 29 9.91 15.07 -14.03
C GLY A 29 10.45 14.79 -15.44
N GLY A 30 9.73 15.27 -16.46
CA GLY A 30 10.19 15.17 -17.85
C GLY A 30 10.45 13.74 -18.35
N PHE A 31 9.70 12.76 -17.85
CA PHE A 31 9.93 11.32 -18.12
C PHE A 31 11.31 10.80 -17.68
N GLN A 32 11.94 11.45 -16.69
CA GLN A 32 13.19 11.02 -16.10
C GLN A 32 12.97 10.39 -14.73
N PHE A 33 13.68 9.30 -14.47
CA PHE A 33 13.61 8.54 -13.23
C PHE A 33 15.03 8.26 -12.72
N ALA A 34 15.23 8.36 -11.41
CA ALA A 34 16.47 7.98 -10.76
C ALA A 34 16.20 6.79 -9.83
N GLU A 35 17.01 5.75 -9.96
CA GLU A 35 17.03 4.66 -8.98
C GLU A 35 17.40 5.24 -7.60
N ALA A 36 16.62 4.91 -6.58
CA ALA A 36 16.69 5.54 -5.27
C ALA A 36 16.42 4.57 -4.12
N THR A 37 16.42 3.25 -4.36
CA THR A 37 16.04 2.24 -3.36
C THR A 37 16.81 2.40 -2.05
N ASP A 38 18.14 2.54 -2.14
CA ASP A 38 18.99 2.67 -0.95
C ASP A 38 18.78 4.01 -0.25
N THR A 39 18.76 5.10 -1.03
CA THR A 39 18.59 6.47 -0.49
C THR A 39 17.21 6.71 0.11
N SER A 40 16.21 5.93 -0.28
CA SER A 40 14.84 6.00 0.23
C SER A 40 14.57 5.02 1.37
N GLY A 41 15.59 4.33 1.91
CA GLY A 41 15.41 3.39 3.02
C GLY A 41 14.75 2.05 2.64
N LEU A 42 14.48 1.83 1.35
CA LEU A 42 13.84 0.62 0.83
C LEU A 42 14.85 -0.49 0.46
N SER A 43 16.12 -0.32 0.81
CA SER A 43 17.17 -1.33 0.58
C SER A 43 16.87 -2.68 1.25
N SER A 44 16.05 -2.69 2.29
CA SER A 44 15.60 -3.92 2.96
C SER A 44 14.78 -4.84 2.04
N LEU A 45 14.17 -4.31 0.98
CA LEU A 45 13.57 -5.13 -0.08
C LEU A 45 14.60 -5.96 -0.87
N ASN A 46 15.89 -5.82 -0.58
CA ASN A 46 16.98 -6.63 -1.14
C ASN A 46 17.70 -7.48 -0.10
N TRP A 47 17.25 -7.47 1.16
CA TRP A 47 17.76 -8.32 2.23
C TRP A 47 17.52 -9.80 1.94
N VAL A 48 18.41 -10.63 2.49
CA VAL A 48 18.22 -12.09 2.49
C VAL A 48 17.36 -12.50 3.68
N TYR A 49 16.92 -13.76 3.71
CA TYR A 49 16.12 -14.27 4.83
C TYR A 49 16.83 -14.17 6.17
N ARG A 50 18.18 -14.22 6.20
CA ARG A 50 18.94 -14.02 7.43
C ARG A 50 18.65 -12.65 8.06
N ASP A 51 18.76 -11.57 7.28
CA ASP A 51 18.54 -10.21 7.79
C ASP A 51 17.07 -10.02 8.19
N TRP A 52 16.13 -10.55 7.40
CA TRP A 52 14.71 -10.52 7.76
C TRP A 52 14.41 -11.30 9.05
N CYS A 53 15.03 -12.45 9.25
CA CYS A 53 14.89 -13.20 10.49
C CYS A 53 15.44 -12.44 11.68
N GLU A 54 16.57 -11.74 11.53
CA GLU A 54 17.10 -10.86 12.58
C GLU A 54 16.13 -9.73 12.89
N PHE A 55 15.63 -9.03 11.87
CA PHE A 55 14.66 -7.95 12.00
C PHE A 55 13.37 -8.39 12.71
N PHE A 56 12.86 -9.57 12.38
CA PHE A 56 11.66 -10.13 13.00
C PHE A 56 11.92 -10.89 14.31
N GLU A 57 13.16 -10.95 14.78
CA GLU A 57 13.57 -11.70 15.96
C GLU A 57 13.19 -13.20 15.88
N THR A 58 13.31 -13.80 14.70
CA THR A 58 13.03 -15.22 14.41
C THR A 58 14.28 -16.00 14.04
N SER A 59 14.19 -17.33 14.02
CA SER A 59 15.30 -18.19 13.58
C SER A 59 15.34 -18.36 12.06
N PRO A 60 16.53 -18.27 11.42
CA PRO A 60 16.67 -18.54 10.00
C PRO A 60 16.44 -20.04 9.68
N PRO A 61 16.11 -20.36 8.41
CA PRO A 61 15.93 -21.72 7.98
C PRO A 61 17.22 -22.53 8.12
N ARG A 62 17.11 -23.79 8.53
CA ARG A 62 18.27 -24.68 8.63
C ARG A 62 18.70 -25.17 7.24
N PRO A 63 20.00 -25.21 6.93
CA PRO A 63 20.48 -25.81 5.69
C PRO A 63 20.18 -27.30 5.66
N ARG A 64 19.78 -27.81 4.49
CA ARG A 64 19.68 -29.26 4.25
C ARG A 64 21.08 -29.84 4.03
N PRO A 65 21.35 -31.10 4.40
CA PRO A 65 22.60 -31.76 4.03
C PRO A 65 22.83 -31.69 2.52
N ASN A 66 24.03 -31.28 2.09
CA ASN A 66 24.43 -31.09 0.69
C ASN A 66 23.71 -29.97 -0.08
N ALA A 67 23.04 -29.02 0.59
CA ALA A 67 22.50 -27.84 -0.09
C ALA A 67 23.63 -27.00 -0.72
N LEU A 68 23.50 -26.66 -2.00
CA LEU A 68 24.49 -25.81 -2.71
C LEU A 68 24.48 -24.35 -2.25
N ILE A 69 23.34 -23.88 -1.71
CA ILE A 69 23.13 -22.53 -1.21
C ILE A 69 22.41 -22.64 0.12
N ASP A 70 22.90 -21.94 1.14
CA ASP A 70 22.23 -21.81 2.44
C ASP A 70 20.85 -21.15 2.22
N PRO A 71 19.73 -21.78 2.61
CA PRO A 71 18.41 -21.18 2.44
C PRO A 71 18.27 -19.81 3.12
N ALA A 72 19.06 -19.51 4.17
CA ALA A 72 19.06 -18.21 4.83
C ALA A 72 19.66 -17.09 3.96
N GLU A 73 20.46 -17.43 2.95
CA GLU A 73 21.08 -16.50 2.00
C GLU A 73 20.21 -16.25 0.75
N ARG A 74 19.00 -16.82 0.71
CA ARG A 74 18.03 -16.55 -0.36
C ARG A 74 17.28 -15.25 -0.06
N ARG A 75 16.75 -14.63 -1.11
CA ARG A 75 15.89 -13.45 -1.01
C ARG A 75 14.40 -13.82 -1.05
N PRO A 76 13.54 -13.06 -0.35
CA PRO A 76 12.09 -13.17 -0.46
C PRO A 76 11.60 -12.94 -1.90
N TYR A 77 10.44 -13.51 -2.24
CA TYR A 77 9.76 -13.23 -3.49
C TYR A 77 8.58 -12.32 -3.22
N PHE A 78 8.73 -11.01 -3.47
CA PHE A 78 7.64 -10.07 -3.27
C PHE A 78 6.63 -10.14 -4.43
N ALA A 79 5.36 -10.40 -4.10
CA ALA A 79 4.29 -10.54 -5.09
C ALA A 79 3.52 -9.25 -5.34
N ASP A 80 3.46 -8.37 -4.34
CA ASP A 80 2.61 -7.20 -4.37
C ASP A 80 3.12 -6.06 -3.48
N ALA A 81 2.74 -4.84 -3.82
CA ALA A 81 2.93 -3.62 -3.05
C ALA A 81 1.61 -2.83 -2.99
N ILE A 82 1.14 -2.56 -1.79
CA ILE A 82 -0.12 -1.89 -1.49
C ILE A 82 0.23 -0.52 -0.91
N PHE A 83 -0.42 0.53 -1.38
CA PHE A 83 -0.15 1.90 -0.95
C PHE A 83 -1.35 2.46 -0.19
N GLY A 84 -1.08 3.10 0.95
CA GLY A 84 -2.09 3.70 1.81
C GLY A 84 -1.42 4.65 2.79
N ASP A 85 -2.18 5.60 3.32
CA ASP A 85 -1.75 6.44 4.43
C ASP A 85 -2.39 5.83 5.68
N PHE A 86 -1.66 4.96 6.39
CA PHE A 86 -2.24 4.09 7.43
C PHE A 86 -2.36 4.80 8.78
N ASP A 87 -1.63 5.90 8.99
CA ASP A 87 -1.67 6.69 10.22
C ASP A 87 -2.23 8.11 10.02
N ASN A 88 -2.72 8.40 8.82
CA ASN A 88 -3.33 9.67 8.43
C ASN A 88 -2.39 10.88 8.54
N ASP A 89 -1.07 10.71 8.55
CA ASP A 89 -0.13 11.81 8.72
C ASP A 89 0.05 12.67 7.44
N GLY A 90 -0.49 12.20 6.32
CA GLY A 90 -0.46 12.85 5.01
C GLY A 90 0.61 12.31 4.07
N TRP A 91 1.38 11.32 4.50
CA TRP A 91 2.37 10.62 3.69
C TRP A 91 1.86 9.22 3.33
N VAL A 92 2.16 8.80 2.10
CA VAL A 92 1.75 7.47 1.63
C VAL A 92 2.80 6.46 2.06
N ASP A 93 2.36 5.50 2.86
CA ASP A 93 3.09 4.30 3.28
C ASP A 93 2.96 3.18 2.24
N CYS A 94 3.62 2.05 2.50
CA CYS A 94 3.49 0.86 1.67
C CYS A 94 3.49 -0.42 2.50
N VAL A 95 2.66 -1.38 2.11
CA VAL A 95 2.75 -2.78 2.57
C VAL A 95 3.24 -3.64 1.41
N VAL A 96 4.31 -4.39 1.61
CA VAL A 96 4.86 -5.31 0.60
C VAL A 96 4.59 -6.75 1.01
N LEU A 97 4.03 -7.55 0.10
CA LEU A 97 3.66 -8.95 0.37
C LEU A 97 4.79 -9.90 -0.03
N ASP A 98 5.42 -10.58 0.92
CA ASP A 98 6.28 -11.73 0.64
C ASP A 98 5.44 -12.95 0.29
N ARG A 99 5.69 -13.52 -0.89
CA ARG A 99 5.06 -14.73 -1.40
C ARG A 99 6.10 -15.85 -1.52
N SER A 100 7.09 -15.89 -0.62
CA SER A 100 8.01 -17.01 -0.39
C SER A 100 7.27 -18.33 -0.53
N GLU A 101 7.74 -19.24 -1.38
CA GLU A 101 7.20 -20.61 -1.51
C GLU A 101 7.81 -21.58 -0.48
N SER A 102 8.64 -21.07 0.44
CA SER A 102 9.23 -21.84 1.55
C SER A 102 8.38 -21.72 2.82
N GLN A 103 8.24 -22.80 3.58
CA GLN A 103 7.63 -22.77 4.93
C GLN A 103 8.53 -22.08 5.97
N ASN A 104 9.82 -21.87 5.65
CA ASN A 104 10.80 -21.33 6.58
C ASN A 104 11.78 -20.36 5.88
N PRO A 105 11.86 -19.08 6.29
CA PRO A 105 10.98 -18.46 7.30
C PRO A 105 9.54 -18.34 6.78
N PRO A 106 8.54 -18.21 7.68
CA PRO A 106 7.16 -18.01 7.26
C PRO A 106 7.04 -16.72 6.46
N SER A 107 6.26 -16.75 5.38
CA SER A 107 5.99 -15.58 4.54
C SER A 107 5.25 -14.51 5.34
N ARG A 108 5.70 -13.25 5.24
CA ARG A 108 5.12 -12.12 5.98
C ARG A 108 5.02 -10.91 5.09
N ALA A 109 3.91 -10.20 5.20
CA ALA A 109 3.83 -8.85 4.68
C ALA A 109 4.60 -7.90 5.60
N VAL A 110 5.18 -6.86 5.01
CA VAL A 110 5.99 -5.87 5.73
C VAL A 110 5.39 -4.50 5.49
N LEU A 111 5.06 -3.81 6.59
CA LEU A 111 4.65 -2.41 6.56
C LEU A 111 5.90 -1.53 6.51
N PHE A 112 5.91 -0.56 5.61
CA PHE A 112 6.92 0.47 5.45
C PHE A 112 6.27 1.83 5.68
N MET A 113 6.61 2.48 6.78
CA MET A 113 6.09 3.81 7.11
C MET A 113 6.93 4.88 6.43
N ASN A 114 6.27 5.82 5.77
CA ASN A 114 6.92 6.96 5.15
C ASN A 114 7.27 8.00 6.20
N GLN A 115 8.54 8.40 6.26
CA GLN A 115 9.04 9.32 7.29
C GLN A 115 8.82 10.80 6.94
N GLY A 116 8.10 11.09 5.85
CA GLY A 116 7.79 12.45 5.39
C GLY A 116 8.97 13.23 4.80
N ASN A 117 10.14 12.60 4.69
CA ASN A 117 11.37 13.17 4.13
C ASN A 117 11.85 12.42 2.86
N GLY A 118 11.00 11.53 2.32
CA GLY A 118 11.33 10.70 1.15
C GLY A 118 12.01 9.37 1.48
N THR A 119 12.15 9.04 2.78
CA THR A 119 12.61 7.71 3.23
C THR A 119 11.47 6.90 3.82
N PHE A 120 11.61 5.58 3.76
CA PHE A 120 10.71 4.60 4.33
C PHE A 120 11.46 3.73 5.33
N GLU A 121 10.79 3.34 6.40
CA GLU A 121 11.34 2.42 7.39
C GLU A 121 10.44 1.19 7.54
N PRO A 122 10.99 -0.04 7.52
CA PRO A 122 10.20 -1.24 7.76
C PRO A 122 9.80 -1.32 9.24
N GLU A 123 8.54 -1.70 9.48
CA GLU A 123 8.01 -1.91 10.82
C GLU A 123 7.85 -3.40 11.13
N PRO A 124 8.26 -3.87 12.32
CA PRO A 124 8.14 -5.27 12.70
C PRO A 124 6.69 -5.65 13.00
N THR A 125 6.35 -6.94 12.90
CA THR A 125 5.00 -7.45 13.21
C THR A 125 4.51 -7.08 14.61
N LYS A 126 5.41 -6.92 15.60
CA LYS A 126 5.04 -6.47 16.96
C LYS A 126 4.43 -5.06 16.99
N PHE A 127 4.75 -4.24 15.99
CA PHE A 127 4.19 -2.92 15.78
C PHE A 127 2.95 -2.99 14.90
N SER A 128 3.07 -3.60 13.72
CA SER A 128 2.00 -3.56 12.70
C SER A 128 0.83 -4.52 12.97
N GLY A 129 1.07 -5.59 13.74
CA GLY A 129 0.13 -6.71 13.90
C GLY A 129 0.00 -7.58 12.64
N ILE A 130 0.73 -7.28 11.56
CA ILE A 130 0.65 -8.01 10.30
C ILE A 130 1.53 -9.27 10.39
N ASP A 131 0.86 -10.41 10.55
CA ASP A 131 1.49 -11.72 10.83
C ASP A 131 1.38 -12.74 9.68
N GLY A 132 0.80 -12.33 8.55
CA GLY A 132 0.63 -13.17 7.37
C GLY A 132 0.95 -12.44 6.08
N SER A 133 0.80 -13.15 4.97
CA SER A 133 1.02 -12.64 3.62
C SER A 133 0.13 -13.35 2.62
N GLY A 134 0.22 -12.95 1.35
CA GLY A 134 -0.62 -13.47 0.27
C GLY A 134 -0.07 -13.12 -1.10
N ILE A 135 -0.90 -13.34 -2.12
CA ILE A 135 -0.52 -13.03 -3.51
C ILE A 135 -0.96 -11.63 -3.92
N SER A 136 -1.96 -11.08 -3.24
CA SER A 136 -2.49 -9.76 -3.50
C SER A 136 -3.16 -9.16 -2.27
N GLY A 137 -3.34 -7.85 -2.28
CA GLY A 137 -4.15 -7.18 -1.27
C GLY A 137 -4.69 -5.82 -1.70
N GLU A 138 -5.41 -5.20 -0.78
CA GLU A 138 -6.06 -3.90 -0.96
C GLU A 138 -6.13 -3.17 0.39
N ALA A 139 -5.98 -1.85 0.36
CA ALA A 139 -6.17 -0.99 1.52
C ALA A 139 -7.48 -0.21 1.38
N ALA A 140 -8.34 -0.27 2.40
CA ALA A 140 -9.61 0.45 2.41
C ALA A 140 -10.07 0.65 3.85
N ASP A 141 -10.77 1.74 4.14
CA ASP A 141 -11.46 1.93 5.42
C ASP A 141 -12.73 1.07 5.43
N LEU A 142 -12.63 -0.16 5.94
CA LEU A 142 -13.68 -1.17 5.82
C LEU A 142 -14.75 -1.03 6.91
N ASN A 143 -14.37 -0.48 8.07
CA ASN A 143 -15.28 -0.29 9.21
C ASN A 143 -15.80 1.16 9.36
N ASN A 144 -15.38 2.07 8.48
CA ASN A 144 -15.73 3.50 8.49
C ASN A 144 -15.28 4.20 9.79
N ASP A 145 -14.07 3.90 10.27
CA ASP A 145 -13.45 4.59 11.40
C ASP A 145 -12.43 5.66 10.98
N GLY A 146 -12.17 5.78 9.68
CA GLY A 146 -11.25 6.76 9.12
C GLY A 146 -9.81 6.31 9.03
N LEU A 147 -9.50 5.08 9.42
CA LEU A 147 -8.20 4.46 9.22
C LEU A 147 -8.31 3.45 8.07
N LEU A 148 -7.28 3.39 7.22
CA LEU A 148 -7.23 2.35 6.19
C LEU A 148 -6.95 1.00 6.85
N ASP A 149 -7.83 0.03 6.62
CA ASP A 149 -7.62 -1.38 6.93
C ASP A 149 -6.92 -2.08 5.75
N LEU A 150 -6.47 -3.32 5.97
CA LEU A 150 -5.78 -4.12 4.98
C LEU A 150 -6.49 -5.47 4.76
N VAL A 151 -6.76 -5.80 3.50
CA VAL A 151 -7.17 -7.14 3.09
C VAL A 151 -6.03 -7.80 2.34
N ILE A 152 -5.65 -9.01 2.76
CA ILE A 152 -4.68 -9.84 2.06
C ILE A 152 -5.41 -11.08 1.55
N ALA A 153 -5.37 -11.30 0.24
CA ALA A 153 -5.92 -12.48 -0.39
C ALA A 153 -4.91 -13.63 -0.37
N ALA A 154 -5.39 -14.81 0.01
CA ALA A 154 -4.59 -16.03 0.04
C ALA A 154 -3.91 -16.33 -1.30
N ASP A 155 -2.73 -16.93 -1.23
CA ASP A 155 -2.05 -17.52 -2.38
C ASP A 155 -2.47 -18.99 -2.50
N PRO A 156 -3.19 -19.40 -3.57
CA PRO A 156 -3.63 -20.79 -3.74
C PRO A 156 -2.49 -21.79 -4.01
N ASP A 157 -1.23 -21.35 -3.94
CA ASP A 157 0.00 -22.08 -4.25
C ASP A 157 0.13 -22.49 -5.73
N ASN A 158 1.26 -22.13 -6.34
CA ASN A 158 1.64 -22.57 -7.69
C ASN A 158 2.76 -23.63 -7.67
N SER A 159 3.32 -23.93 -6.50
CA SER A 159 4.48 -24.81 -6.31
C SER A 159 4.09 -26.29 -6.15
N GLY A 160 2.83 -26.58 -5.81
CA GLY A 160 2.34 -27.95 -5.59
C GLY A 160 2.87 -28.57 -4.30
N GLY A 161 3.42 -27.76 -3.39
CA GLY A 161 3.94 -28.17 -2.11
C GLY A 161 2.84 -28.22 -1.05
N THR A 162 2.93 -29.17 -0.12
CA THR A 162 2.05 -29.16 1.07
C THR A 162 2.49 -28.00 1.98
N MET A 163 1.64 -26.99 2.15
CA MET A 163 1.90 -25.86 3.06
C MET A 163 0.91 -25.86 4.22
N GLU A 164 1.24 -25.13 5.29
CA GLU A 164 0.34 -24.94 6.43
C GLU A 164 -0.97 -24.28 5.97
N MET A 165 -2.07 -24.65 6.62
CA MET A 165 -3.42 -24.22 6.22
C MET A 165 -3.64 -22.70 6.36
N ASP A 166 -2.88 -22.04 7.22
CA ASP A 166 -2.93 -20.60 7.48
C ASP A 166 -2.58 -19.76 6.25
N ARG A 167 -1.68 -20.23 5.38
CA ARG A 167 -1.30 -19.58 4.12
C ARG A 167 -2.45 -19.50 3.12
N TYR A 168 -3.38 -20.45 3.18
CA TYR A 168 -4.53 -20.52 2.25
C TYR A 168 -5.73 -19.69 2.73
N GLN A 169 -5.57 -18.91 3.81
CA GLN A 169 -6.64 -18.08 4.34
C GLN A 169 -6.41 -16.62 3.96
N SER A 170 -7.44 -16.00 3.34
CA SER A 170 -7.47 -14.56 3.21
C SER A 170 -7.63 -13.94 4.60
N LYS A 171 -6.89 -12.86 4.86
CA LYS A 171 -6.89 -12.17 6.15
C LYS A 171 -7.36 -10.74 5.99
N VAL A 172 -8.11 -10.26 6.98
CA VAL A 172 -8.44 -8.84 7.16
C VAL A 172 -7.72 -8.36 8.40
N TYR A 173 -6.94 -7.30 8.27
CA TYR A 173 -6.26 -6.63 9.37
C TYR A 173 -6.98 -5.32 9.63
N TRP A 174 -7.65 -5.27 10.78
CA TRP A 174 -8.28 -4.05 11.27
C TRP A 174 -7.22 -3.10 11.78
N ASN A 175 -7.07 -1.95 11.14
CA ASN A 175 -6.15 -0.93 11.57
C ASN A 175 -6.74 -0.24 12.81
N THR A 176 -6.27 -0.68 13.96
CA THR A 176 -6.70 -0.09 15.22
C THR A 176 -5.95 1.18 15.56
N GLY A 177 -5.09 1.75 14.71
CA GLY A 177 -4.45 3.06 14.87
C GLY A 177 -3.60 3.26 16.13
N LEU A 178 -2.38 3.74 15.95
CA LEU A 178 -1.61 4.30 17.07
C LEU A 178 -2.35 5.52 17.67
N PRO A 179 -2.08 5.90 18.93
CA PRO A 179 -2.66 7.10 19.53
C PRO A 179 -2.51 8.35 18.65
N GLN A 180 -1.32 8.55 18.07
CA GLN A 180 -1.02 9.68 17.19
C GLN A 180 -1.86 9.66 15.90
N ALA A 181 -2.07 8.48 15.32
CA ALA A 181 -2.87 8.31 14.11
C ALA A 181 -4.33 8.73 14.32
N ARG A 182 -4.88 8.44 15.50
CA ARG A 182 -6.24 8.85 15.87
C ARG A 182 -6.43 10.34 16.13
N GLU A 183 -5.33 11.05 16.36
CA GLU A 183 -5.34 12.51 16.48
C GLU A 183 -5.14 13.19 15.13
N ASN A 184 -4.87 12.43 14.06
CA ASN A 184 -4.76 12.95 12.72
C ASN A 184 -6.15 12.98 12.06
N HIS A 185 -6.32 13.97 11.21
CA HIS A 185 -7.51 14.18 10.42
C HIS A 185 -7.46 13.37 9.14
N TRP A 186 -8.61 13.03 8.59
CA TRP A 186 -8.71 12.28 7.35
C TRP A 186 -9.84 12.78 6.47
N LEU A 187 -9.82 12.42 5.19
CA LEU A 187 -10.93 12.67 4.27
C LEU A 187 -11.05 11.52 3.28
N ARG A 188 -12.21 10.86 3.29
CA ARG A 188 -12.56 9.83 2.33
C ARG A 188 -13.60 10.38 1.35
N LEU A 189 -13.42 10.06 0.08
CA LEU A 189 -14.25 10.62 -0.99
C LEU A 189 -14.71 9.51 -1.94
N ARG A 190 -15.99 9.53 -2.27
CA ARG A 190 -16.55 8.86 -3.44
C ARG A 190 -17.15 9.90 -4.38
N PHE A 191 -17.45 9.49 -5.60
CA PHE A 191 -17.82 10.43 -6.67
C PHE A 191 -19.13 10.03 -7.32
N SER A 192 -19.95 11.04 -7.63
CA SER A 192 -21.24 10.87 -8.29
C SER A 192 -21.44 11.93 -9.39
N GLY A 193 -22.54 11.82 -10.14
CA GLY A 193 -22.84 12.71 -11.27
C GLY A 193 -22.01 12.42 -12.54
N LEU A 194 -21.26 11.31 -12.54
CA LEU A 194 -20.45 10.81 -13.66
C LEU A 194 -20.65 9.30 -13.81
N SER A 195 -20.37 8.77 -14.99
CA SER A 195 -20.14 7.33 -15.17
C SER A 195 -18.74 6.93 -14.68
N ASP A 196 -18.54 5.65 -14.32
CA ASP A 196 -17.23 5.13 -13.92
C ASP A 196 -16.16 5.37 -15.00
N ALA A 197 -16.55 5.27 -16.29
CA ALA A 197 -15.65 5.52 -17.41
C ALA A 197 -15.17 6.98 -17.51
N GLU A 198 -16.00 7.94 -17.10
CA GLU A 198 -15.62 9.36 -17.02
C GLU A 198 -14.74 9.65 -15.79
N LEU A 199 -14.94 8.88 -14.72
CA LEU A 199 -14.25 9.05 -13.45
C LEU A 199 -12.85 8.42 -13.45
N ILE A 200 -12.67 7.24 -14.06
CA ILE A 200 -11.38 6.56 -14.13
C ILE A 200 -10.36 7.44 -14.87
N GLY A 201 -9.20 7.63 -14.25
CA GLY A 201 -8.12 8.52 -14.68
C GLY A 201 -8.23 9.94 -14.10
N ALA A 202 -9.31 10.30 -13.41
CA ALA A 202 -9.44 11.58 -12.75
C ALA A 202 -8.36 11.75 -11.67
N ARG A 203 -7.81 12.97 -11.60
CA ARG A 203 -6.84 13.39 -10.57
C ARG A 203 -7.58 14.18 -9.49
N VAL A 204 -7.46 13.75 -8.24
CA VAL A 204 -8.02 14.40 -7.06
C VAL A 204 -6.86 15.03 -6.30
N GLU A 205 -6.86 16.35 -6.16
CA GLU A 205 -5.83 17.11 -5.46
C GLU A 205 -6.41 17.76 -4.20
N VAL A 206 -5.73 17.57 -3.09
CA VAL A 206 -6.04 18.16 -1.79
C VAL A 206 -4.97 19.18 -1.43
N PHE A 207 -5.40 20.34 -0.95
CA PHE A 207 -4.56 21.45 -0.52
C PHE A 207 -4.93 21.84 0.91
N ALA A 208 -3.95 21.84 1.81
CA ALA A 208 -4.09 22.29 3.18
C ALA A 208 -2.82 23.04 3.62
N THR A 209 -2.76 23.49 4.87
CA THR A 209 -1.61 24.26 5.34
C THR A 209 -0.35 23.40 5.31
N GLY A 210 0.61 23.80 4.48
CA GLY A 210 1.88 23.08 4.32
C GLY A 210 1.76 21.71 3.63
N MET A 211 0.58 21.36 3.12
CA MET A 211 0.29 20.03 2.58
C MET A 211 -0.36 20.13 1.20
N ARG A 212 0.16 19.34 0.26
CA ARG A 212 -0.46 19.12 -1.04
C ARG A 212 -0.36 17.65 -1.39
N GLN A 213 -1.49 17.03 -1.65
CA GLN A 213 -1.58 15.63 -2.01
C GLN A 213 -2.33 15.45 -3.32
N ALA A 214 -2.03 14.36 -4.01
CA ALA A 214 -2.77 13.93 -5.18
C ALA A 214 -3.05 12.43 -5.10
N ARG A 215 -4.24 12.03 -5.57
CA ARG A 215 -4.63 10.65 -5.85
C ARG A 215 -5.22 10.59 -7.25
N TRP A 216 -5.09 9.44 -7.90
CA TRP A 216 -5.73 9.18 -9.19
C TRP A 216 -6.79 8.11 -8.97
N ILE A 217 -7.93 8.26 -9.63
CA ILE A 217 -8.94 7.21 -9.64
C ILE A 217 -8.57 6.16 -10.67
N HIS A 218 -8.43 4.92 -10.26
CA HIS A 218 -8.20 3.79 -11.14
C HIS A 218 -8.94 2.56 -10.65
N SER A 219 -9.26 1.65 -11.56
CA SER A 219 -10.02 0.44 -11.24
C SER A 219 -9.15 -0.73 -10.78
N ASN A 220 -7.83 -0.59 -10.84
CA ASN A 220 -6.85 -1.58 -10.41
C ASN A 220 -5.86 -0.92 -9.47
N HIS A 221 -5.67 -1.47 -8.26
CA HIS A 221 -4.67 -0.93 -7.32
C HIS A 221 -3.38 -1.76 -7.35
N SER A 222 -3.50 -3.08 -7.54
CA SER A 222 -2.33 -3.92 -7.77
C SER A 222 -2.62 -5.31 -8.39
N TYR A 223 -1.74 -6.29 -8.15
CA TYR A 223 -1.80 -7.62 -8.74
C TYR A 223 -3.11 -8.32 -8.41
N LYS A 224 -3.99 -8.53 -9.40
CA LYS A 224 -5.32 -9.16 -9.22
C LYS A 224 -6.20 -8.49 -8.15
N SER A 225 -5.94 -7.23 -7.80
CA SER A 225 -6.72 -6.47 -6.82
C SER A 225 -7.38 -5.24 -7.44
N SER A 226 -8.51 -4.88 -6.85
CA SER A 226 -9.35 -3.75 -7.24
C SER A 226 -10.12 -3.32 -5.99
N GLY A 227 -10.38 -2.02 -5.89
CA GLY A 227 -11.12 -1.42 -4.79
C GLY A 227 -12.26 -0.55 -5.30
N ALA A 228 -12.97 0.08 -4.36
CA ALA A 228 -13.95 1.10 -4.70
C ALA A 228 -13.27 2.27 -5.44
N LEU A 229 -14.01 2.95 -6.33
CA LEU A 229 -13.55 4.16 -7.02
C LEU A 229 -13.59 5.36 -6.07
N GLU A 230 -12.80 5.27 -5.02
CA GLU A 230 -12.75 6.18 -3.89
C GLU A 230 -11.32 6.68 -3.69
N THR A 231 -11.18 7.72 -2.88
CA THR A 231 -9.87 8.21 -2.43
C THR A 231 -9.88 8.46 -0.95
N HIS A 232 -8.77 8.15 -0.32
CA HIS A 232 -8.49 8.45 1.08
C HIS A 232 -7.28 9.38 1.17
N PHE A 233 -7.39 10.36 2.05
CA PHE A 233 -6.33 11.31 2.38
C PHE A 233 -6.18 11.37 3.89
N GLY A 234 -5.02 11.04 4.43
CA GLY A 234 -4.62 11.53 5.74
C GLY A 234 -4.28 13.00 5.63
N LEU A 235 -4.63 13.79 6.63
CA LEU A 235 -4.53 15.26 6.61
C LEU A 235 -3.63 15.79 7.74
N GLY A 236 -3.04 14.89 8.52
CA GLY A 236 -2.27 15.23 9.71
C GLY A 236 -3.09 16.10 10.64
N LYS A 237 -2.60 17.29 11.00
CA LYS A 237 -3.30 18.22 11.89
C LYS A 237 -4.20 19.23 11.17
N ASN A 238 -4.49 19.05 9.87
CA ASN A 238 -5.34 19.97 9.13
C ASN A 238 -6.83 19.57 9.23
N PRO A 239 -7.70 20.36 9.88
CA PRO A 239 -9.12 20.04 10.03
C PRO A 239 -9.97 20.44 8.81
N THR A 240 -9.38 21.15 7.85
CA THR A 240 -10.07 21.66 6.66
C THR A 240 -9.15 21.64 5.44
N VAL A 241 -9.71 21.40 4.26
CA VAL A 241 -8.96 21.35 3.00
C VAL A 241 -9.70 22.03 1.85
N ASP A 242 -8.94 22.50 0.88
CA ASP A 242 -9.45 22.80 -0.47
C ASP A 242 -9.18 21.60 -1.37
N LEU A 243 -10.14 21.26 -2.22
CA LEU A 243 -10.06 20.11 -3.11
C LEU A 243 -10.32 20.49 -4.57
N THR A 244 -9.58 19.87 -5.49
CA THR A 244 -9.80 19.95 -6.94
C THR A 244 -9.86 18.56 -7.55
N VAL A 245 -10.95 18.25 -8.27
CA VAL A 245 -11.06 17.04 -9.11
C VAL A 245 -10.87 17.45 -10.56
N THR A 246 -9.87 16.89 -11.24
CA THR A 246 -9.60 17.11 -12.67
C THR A 246 -9.83 15.82 -13.44
N LEU A 247 -10.81 15.80 -14.34
CA LEU A 247 -11.11 14.66 -15.19
C LEU A 247 -10.07 14.50 -16.30
N SER A 248 -10.01 13.32 -16.92
CA SER A 248 -9.08 13.00 -18.01
C SER A 248 -9.22 13.91 -19.25
N ASN A 249 -10.38 14.55 -19.43
CA ASN A 249 -10.61 15.55 -20.48
C ASN A 249 -10.14 16.97 -20.10
N GLY A 250 -9.54 17.16 -18.93
CA GLY A 250 -9.05 18.43 -18.41
C GLY A 250 -10.08 19.29 -17.67
N LYS A 251 -11.36 18.88 -17.62
CA LYS A 251 -12.38 19.61 -16.84
C LYS A 251 -12.06 19.50 -15.35
N ALA A 252 -11.98 20.64 -14.68
CA ALA A 252 -11.72 20.72 -13.25
C ALA A 252 -12.94 21.24 -12.46
N THR A 253 -13.21 20.61 -11.33
CA THR A 253 -14.25 21.01 -10.35
C THR A 253 -13.57 21.24 -9.00
N ARG A 254 -13.92 22.34 -8.32
CA ARG A 254 -13.31 22.74 -7.04
C ARG A 254 -14.31 22.71 -5.89
N PHE A 255 -13.85 22.29 -4.73
CA PHE A 255 -14.60 22.23 -3.48
C PHE A 255 -13.76 22.90 -2.38
N PRO A 256 -13.97 24.19 -2.10
CA PRO A 256 -13.18 24.90 -1.09
C PRO A 256 -13.70 24.63 0.33
N GLY A 257 -12.78 24.64 1.30
CA GLY A 257 -13.10 24.62 2.73
C GLY A 257 -13.91 23.41 3.20
N LEU A 258 -13.64 22.22 2.66
CA LEU A 258 -14.23 20.98 3.15
C LEU A 258 -13.68 20.65 4.54
N SER A 259 -14.56 20.32 5.48
CA SER A 259 -14.15 19.79 6.79
C SER A 259 -13.60 18.37 6.67
N ALA A 260 -12.58 18.07 7.46
CA ALA A 260 -12.04 16.72 7.62
C ALA A 260 -12.93 15.84 8.51
N ASP A 261 -12.50 14.58 8.67
CA ASP A 261 -13.08 13.50 9.48
C ASP A 261 -14.43 13.02 8.95
N GLN A 262 -14.54 12.97 7.62
CA GLN A 262 -15.79 12.65 6.94
C GLN A 262 -15.57 11.77 5.72
N PHE A 263 -16.58 10.95 5.45
CA PHE A 263 -16.77 10.32 4.15
C PHE A 263 -17.77 11.14 3.33
N LEU A 264 -17.31 11.74 2.22
CA LEU A 264 -18.13 12.59 1.36
C LEU A 264 -18.42 11.95 -0.01
N ASP A 265 -19.64 12.15 -0.50
CA ASP A 265 -20.02 11.99 -1.90
C ASP A 265 -19.84 13.34 -2.61
N LEU A 266 -18.96 13.37 -3.61
CA LEU A 266 -18.74 14.53 -4.47
C LEU A 266 -19.51 14.37 -5.78
N ASP A 267 -20.63 15.07 -5.91
CA ASP A 267 -21.36 15.20 -7.18
C ASP A 267 -20.62 16.19 -8.08
N ILE A 268 -19.86 15.64 -9.03
CA ILE A 268 -19.00 16.43 -9.92
C ILE A 268 -19.82 17.25 -10.92
N ARG A 269 -21.03 16.81 -11.25
CA ARG A 269 -21.89 17.49 -12.23
C ARG A 269 -22.59 18.70 -11.61
N ASN A 270 -23.09 18.55 -10.39
CA ASN A 270 -23.81 19.60 -9.69
C ASN A 270 -22.93 20.41 -8.73
N VAL A 271 -21.65 20.05 -8.57
CA VAL A 271 -20.68 20.70 -7.69
C VAL A 271 -21.20 20.74 -6.25
N LYS A 272 -21.56 19.57 -5.74
CA LYS A 272 -22.07 19.39 -4.37
C LYS A 272 -21.25 18.34 -3.63
N ALA A 273 -20.95 18.62 -2.37
CA ALA A 273 -20.39 17.65 -1.44
C ALA A 273 -21.45 17.34 -0.38
N ALA A 274 -21.69 16.06 -0.12
CA ALA A 274 -22.62 15.62 0.90
C ALA A 274 -22.01 14.45 1.70
N PRO A 275 -22.22 14.37 3.02
CA PRO A 275 -21.82 13.20 3.79
C PRO A 275 -22.47 11.93 3.23
N VAL A 276 -21.68 10.87 3.10
CA VAL A 276 -22.20 9.53 2.85
C VAL A 276 -22.87 9.05 4.13
N ALA A 277 -24.13 8.64 4.04
CA ALA A 277 -24.84 8.09 5.19
C ALA A 277 -24.07 6.88 5.73
N SER A 278 -23.60 6.96 6.99
CA SER A 278 -23.01 5.82 7.67
C SER A 278 -24.05 4.71 7.76
N GLN A 279 -23.81 3.55 7.16
CA GLN A 279 -24.55 2.38 7.59
C GLN A 279 -24.12 2.07 9.04
N PRO A 280 -25.06 1.71 9.93
CA PRO A 280 -24.71 1.36 11.29
C PRO A 280 -23.69 0.21 11.28
N ARG A 281 -22.69 0.31 12.17
CA ARG A 281 -21.73 -0.77 12.41
C ARG A 281 -22.50 -2.06 12.74
N PRO A 282 -22.14 -3.22 12.14
CA PRO A 282 -22.67 -4.50 12.60
C PRO A 282 -22.32 -4.77 14.07
#